data_AF-A0A5R8NB62-F1
#
_entry.id   AF-A0A5R8NB62-F1
#
_cell.length_a   1.000
_cell.length_b   1.000
_cell.length_c   1.000
_cell.angle_alpha   90.00
_cell.angle_beta   90.00
_cell.angle_gamma   90.00
#
_symmetry.space_group_name_H-M   'P 1'
#
loop_
_entity.id
_entity.type
_entity.pdbx_description
1 polymer ?
#
loop_
_entity_poly.entity_id
_entity_poly.type
_entity_poly.pdbx_seq_one_letter_code
_entity_poly.pdbx_strand_id
1 'polypeptide(L)' 'MSMPRPTDFQIPREHLVQFLDDGPDRMGRRQFAGYWIDHDGVRGQVWHTDPITWTTRTEREGGTVRILEETR' A
#
# COMPACT_ATOMS: atom_id res chain seq x y z
N MET A 1 -13.74 -4.92 -0.93
CA MET A 1 -12.73 -3.86 -1.11
C MET A 1 -12.71 -3.41 -2.56
N SER A 2 -12.68 -2.11 -2.83
CA SER A 2 -12.61 -1.53 -4.17
C SER A 2 -11.21 -1.00 -4.47
N MET A 3 -10.76 -1.17 -5.72
CA MET A 3 -9.50 -0.59 -6.20
C MET A 3 -9.51 0.95 -6.00
N PRO A 4 -8.42 1.55 -5.49
CA PRO A 4 -8.32 3.00 -5.38
C PRO A 4 -8.43 3.68 -6.74
N ARG A 5 -8.97 4.90 -6.75
CA ARG A 5 -9.05 5.78 -7.91
C ARG A 5 -7.89 6.77 -7.88
N PRO A 6 -7.52 7.39 -9.01
CA PRO A 6 -6.48 8.42 -9.04
C PRO A 6 -6.69 9.55 -8.02
N THR A 7 -7.94 9.92 -7.73
CA THR A 7 -8.31 10.96 -6.76
C THR A 7 -8.01 10.61 -5.31
N ASP A 8 -7.76 9.33 -5.01
CA ASP A 8 -7.48 8.89 -3.65
C ASP A 8 -6.00 9.13 -3.27
N PHE A 9 -5.15 9.50 -4.26
CA PHE A 9 -3.74 9.86 -4.09
C PHE A 9 -3.59 11.37 -3.86
N GLN A 10 -2.96 11.76 -2.75
CA GLN A 10 -2.85 13.14 -2.30
C GLN A 10 -1.61 13.87 -2.81
N ILE A 11 -0.52 13.14 -3.07
CA ILE A 11 0.75 13.70 -3.53
C ILE A 11 1.37 12.86 -4.65
N PRO A 12 2.23 13.44 -5.50
CA PRO A 12 2.99 12.68 -6.48
C PRO A 12 3.80 11.58 -5.81
N ARG A 13 3.82 10.39 -6.42
CA ARG A 13 4.54 9.20 -5.91
C ARG A 13 4.02 8.71 -4.55
N GLU A 14 2.77 9.02 -4.20
CA GLU A 14 2.14 8.36 -3.07
C GLU A 14 1.84 6.89 -3.41
N HIS A 15 2.10 6.02 -2.44
CA HIS A 15 1.72 4.63 -2.43
C HIS A 15 0.67 4.41 -1.35
N LEU A 16 -0.47 3.85 -1.73
CA LEU A 16 -1.53 3.51 -0.79
C LEU A 16 -1.38 2.05 -0.38
N VAL A 17 -1.56 1.75 0.90
CA VAL A 17 -1.50 0.39 1.45
C VAL A 17 -2.86 0.04 2.04
N GLN A 18 -3.37 -1.15 1.71
CA GLN A 18 -4.58 -1.73 2.27
C GLN A 18 -4.27 -3.13 2.78
N PHE A 19 -4.44 -3.35 4.09
CA PHE A 19 -4.30 -4.68 4.68
C PHE A 19 -5.45 -5.59 4.22
N LEU A 20 -5.11 -6.82 3.85
CA LEU A 20 -6.05 -7.85 3.41
C LEU A 20 -6.29 -8.91 4.49
N ASP A 21 -5.63 -8.77 5.63
CA ASP A 21 -5.68 -9.66 6.78
C ASP A 21 -6.18 -8.95 8.05
N ASP A 22 -6.63 -9.75 9.02
CA ASP A 22 -7.08 -9.26 10.32
C ASP A 22 -5.90 -8.96 11.28
N GLY A 23 -4.68 -9.35 10.91
CA GLY A 23 -3.49 -9.18 11.75
C GLY A 23 -2.27 -9.91 11.19
N PRO A 24 -1.09 -9.67 11.80
CA PRO A 24 0.14 -10.33 11.39
C PRO A 24 0.12 -11.82 11.65
N ASP A 25 0.81 -12.57 10.79
CA ASP A 25 1.09 -13.98 11.02
C ASP A 25 2.06 -14.17 12.21
N ARG A 26 2.33 -15.43 12.56
CA ARG A 26 3.28 -15.78 13.65
C ARG A 26 4.71 -15.25 13.46
N MET A 27 5.04 -14.77 12.26
CA MET A 27 6.34 -14.19 11.91
C MET A 27 6.28 -12.65 11.77
N GLY A 28 5.14 -12.02 12.10
CA GLY A 28 4.97 -10.57 11.99
C GLY A 28 4.63 -10.07 10.57
N ARG A 29 4.43 -10.97 9.60
CA ARG A 29 4.18 -10.58 8.21
C ARG A 29 2.70 -10.26 8.03
N ARG A 30 2.42 -9.30 7.16
CA ARG A 30 1.07 -8.90 6.76
C ARG A 30 0.86 -9.18 5.27
N GLN A 31 -0.33 -9.60 4.92
CA GLN A 31 -0.83 -9.56 3.56
C GLN A 31 -1.50 -8.21 3.32
N PHE A 32 -1.02 -7.49 2.31
CA PHE A 32 -1.60 -6.20 1.91
C PHE A 32 -1.58 -6.05 0.40
N ALA A 33 -2.54 -5.32 -0.12
CA ALA A 33 -2.43 -4.72 -1.44
C ALA A 33 -1.80 -3.35 -1.28
N GLY A 34 -0.93 -2.95 -2.19
CA GLY A 34 -0.60 -1.55 -2.31
C GLY A 34 -0.57 -1.08 -3.74
N TYR A 35 -0.82 0.21 -3.86
CA TYR A 35 -1.26 0.85 -5.08
C TYR A 35 -0.42 2.07 -5.36
N TRP A 36 -0.15 2.36 -6.63
CA TRP A 36 0.62 3.51 -7.08
C TRP A 36 0.08 4.00 -8.43
N ILE A 37 0.36 5.26 -8.74
CA ILE A 37 0.04 5.83 -10.06
C ILE A 37 1.25 5.65 -10.98
N ASP A 38 1.02 5.09 -12.16
CA ASP A 38 1.96 5.12 -13.28
C ASP A 38 1.36 5.85 -14.51
N HIS A 39 2.05 5.78 -15.65
CA HIS A 39 1.62 6.42 -16.89
C HIS A 39 0.24 5.95 -17.41
N ASP A 40 -0.19 4.74 -17.06
CA ASP A 40 -1.44 4.13 -17.53
C ASP A 40 -2.57 4.21 -16.49
N GLY A 41 -2.29 4.72 -15.29
CA GLY A 41 -3.27 4.93 -14.23
C GLY A 41 -2.88 4.24 -12.92
N VAL A 42 -3.89 3.75 -12.19
CA VAL A 42 -3.67 3.10 -10.89
C VAL A 42 -3.23 1.66 -11.11
N ARG A 43 -2.04 1.33 -10.62
CA ARG A 43 -1.53 -0.03 -10.51
C ARG A 43 -1.66 -0.53 -9.08
N GLY A 44 -1.70 -1.85 -8.93
CA GLY A 44 -1.71 -2.49 -7.62
C GLY A 44 -1.08 -3.86 -7.67
N GLN A 45 -0.47 -4.26 -6.56
CA GLN A 45 0.07 -5.60 -6.38
C GLN A 45 -0.17 -6.04 -4.93
N VAL A 46 -0.34 -7.35 -4.74
CA VAL A 46 -0.46 -7.96 -3.42
C VAL A 46 0.92 -8.41 -2.97
N TRP A 47 1.25 -8.08 -1.73
CA TRP A 47 2.46 -8.52 -1.07
C TRP A 47 2.14 -9.25 0.22
N HIS A 48 3.09 -10.10 0.63
CA HIS A 48 3.08 -10.77 1.91
C HIS A 48 4.47 -10.64 2.53
N THR A 49 4.64 -9.59 3.34
CA THR A 49 5.94 -9.23 3.94
C THR A 49 5.71 -8.46 5.24
N ASP A 50 6.79 -8.20 5.98
CA ASP A 50 6.78 -7.20 7.04
C ASP A 50 6.44 -5.80 6.43
N PRO A 51 5.40 -5.10 6.93
CA PRO A 51 5.05 -3.74 6.51
C PRO A 51 6.22 -2.76 6.58
N ILE A 52 7.11 -2.89 7.56
CA ILE A 52 8.28 -2.00 7.72
C ILE A 52 9.19 -2.13 6.50
N THR A 53 9.45 -3.35 6.05
CA THR A 53 10.31 -3.62 4.88
C THR A 53 9.75 -2.94 3.63
N TRP A 54 8.42 -3.01 3.44
CA TRP A 54 7.75 -2.37 2.33
C TRP A 54 7.83 -0.83 2.39
N THR A 55 7.51 -0.26 3.55
CA THR A 55 7.54 1.19 3.76
C THR A 55 8.95 1.73 3.53
N THR A 56 9.97 1.10 4.10
CA THR A 56 11.37 1.50 3.89
C THR A 56 11.79 1.43 2.42
N ARG A 57 11.32 0.41 1.66
CA ARG A 57 11.62 0.32 0.24
C ARG A 57 10.99 1.48 -0.54
N THR A 58 9.73 1.78 -0.26
CA THR A 58 9.00 2.87 -0.91
C THR A 58 9.64 4.23 -0.62
N GLU A 59 10.03 4.47 0.62
CA GLU A 59 10.73 5.71 1.02
C GLU A 59 12.08 5.86 0.32
N ARG A 60 12.86 4.76 0.18
CA ARG A 60 14.13 4.76 -0.58
C ARG A 60 13.93 5.08 -2.06
N GLU A 61 12.79 4.67 -2.62
CA GLU A 61 12.39 4.99 -3.99
C GLU A 61 11.78 6.41 -4.10
N GLY A 62 11.79 7.21 -3.03
CA GLY A 62 11.26 8.57 -3.00
C GLY A 62 9.73 8.64 -3.04
N GLY A 63 9.06 7.53 -2.70
CA GLY A 63 7.62 7.47 -2.52
C GLY A 63 7.22 7.79 -1.09
N THR A 64 5.95 8.16 -0.89
CA THR A 64 5.35 8.32 0.43
C THR A 64 4.29 7.25 0.63
N VAL A 65 4.23 6.62 1.80
CA VAL A 65 3.26 5.55 2.09
C VAL A 65 2.14 6.11 2.96
N ARG A 66 0.90 5.80 2.57
CA ARG A 66 -0.28 6.01 3.42
C ARG A 66 -1.09 4.73 3.54
N ILE A 67 -1.47 4.40 4.77
CA ILE A 67 -2.33 3.27 5.06
C ILE A 67 -3.78 3.73 4.91
N LEU A 68 -4.56 3.00 4.11
CA LEU A 68 -6.00 3.17 4.00
C LEU A 68 -6.63 2.45 5.19
N GLU A 69 -7.01 3.20 6.22
CA GLU A 69 -7.81 2.67 7.31
C GLU A 69 -9.26 2.50 6.82
N GLU A 70 -9.82 1.30 6.90
CA GLU A 70 -11.27 1.15 6.74
C GLU A 70 -11.96 1.84 7.91
N THR A 71 -12.59 2.98 7.64
CA THR A 71 -13.61 3.52 8.55
C THR A 71 -14.79 2.55 8.50
N ARG A 72 -14.87 1.64 9.49
CA ARG A 72 -16.06 0.78 9.69
C ARG A 72 -17.24 1.60 10.21
#